data_AF-A0A965DTL7-F1
#
_entry.id   AF-A0A965DTL7-F1
#
_cell.length_a   1.000
_cell.length_b   1.000
_cell.length_c   1.000
_cell.angle_alpha   90.00
_cell.angle_beta   90.00
_cell.angle_gamma   90.00
#
_symmetry.space_group_name_H-M   'P 1'
#
loop_
_entity.id
_entity.type
_entity.pdbx_description
1 polymer ?
#
loop_
_entity_poly.entity_id
_entity_poly.type
_entity_poly.pdbx_seq_one_letter_code
_entity_poly.pdbx_strand_id
1 'polypeptide(L)'
;MINHQGVLNWYEYAKVSMQANSKTGEIPFPNQFLGLTDFSQLNNLELHQICALRVISHEKMARKMQESGADLRFINYENLVKDQFSEYSKVFTPTELVSLGEFSIVEESSPDSLNKYKEVLTDKQISEVLELVKLSGL
;
A
#
# COMPACT_ATOMS: atom_id res chain seq x y z
N MET A 1 -1.22 0.58 -9.73
CA MET A 1 0.20 0.31 -9.39
C MET A 1 0.87 -0.64 -10.38
N ILE A 2 0.30 -1.80 -10.71
CA ILE A 2 0.96 -2.83 -11.54
C ILE A 2 1.34 -2.35 -12.95
N ASN A 3 0.56 -1.45 -13.55
CA ASN A 3 0.86 -0.88 -14.87
C ASN A 3 1.71 0.40 -14.83
N HIS A 4 2.15 0.85 -13.64
CA HIS A 4 2.91 2.08 -13.51
C HIS A 4 4.39 1.83 -13.84
N GLN A 5 4.96 2.54 -14.81
CA GLN A 5 6.34 2.31 -15.26
C GLN A 5 7.36 2.38 -14.13
N GLY A 6 7.18 3.29 -13.17
CA GLY A 6 8.06 3.37 -12.00
C GLY A 6 8.02 2.12 -11.12
N VAL A 7 6.87 1.44 -11.02
CA VAL A 7 6.73 0.18 -10.26
C VAL A 7 7.42 -0.96 -11.01
N LEU A 8 7.23 -1.03 -12.33
CA LEU A 8 7.87 -2.04 -13.19
C LEU A 8 9.39 -1.88 -13.22
N ASN A 9 9.90 -0.68 -13.45
CA ASN A 9 11.34 -0.39 -13.44
C ASN A 9 11.98 -0.77 -12.11
N TRP A 10 11.28 -0.48 -11.02
CA TRP A 10 11.75 -0.82 -9.70
C TRP A 10 11.72 -2.34 -9.47
N TYR A 11 10.68 -3.04 -9.91
CA TYR A 11 10.59 -4.50 -9.81
C TYR A 11 11.74 -5.19 -10.53
N GLU A 12 12.06 -4.74 -11.75
CA GLU A 12 13.22 -5.22 -12.51
C GLU A 12 14.54 -4.88 -11.82
N TYR A 13 14.69 -3.66 -11.31
CA TYR A 13 15.85 -3.27 -10.52
C TYR A 13 16.03 -4.18 -9.30
N ALA A 14 14.96 -4.46 -8.56
CA ALA A 14 15.02 -5.30 -7.37
C ALA A 14 15.41 -6.73 -7.72
N LYS A 15 14.90 -7.30 -8.81
CA LYS A 15 15.36 -8.60 -9.32
C LYS A 15 16.87 -8.62 -9.57
N VAL A 16 17.38 -7.65 -10.34
CA VAL A 16 18.79 -7.57 -10.71
C VAL A 16 19.69 -7.32 -9.49
N SER A 17 19.35 -6.33 -8.66
CA SER A 17 20.11 -5.93 -7.48
C SER A 17 20.10 -7.02 -6.40
N MET A 18 18.98 -7.73 -6.22
CA MET A 18 18.90 -8.81 -5.22
C MET A 18 19.55 -10.11 -5.67
N GLN A 19 19.58 -10.42 -6.99
CA GLN A 19 20.40 -11.52 -7.51
C GLN A 19 21.89 -11.30 -7.24
N ALA A 20 22.38 -10.07 -7.42
CA ALA A 20 23.77 -9.71 -7.11
C ALA A 20 24.12 -9.86 -5.61
N ASN A 21 23.15 -9.62 -4.73
CA ASN A 21 23.30 -9.70 -3.27
C ASN A 21 22.86 -11.05 -2.65
N SER A 22 22.43 -12.02 -3.45
CA SER A 22 21.93 -13.33 -2.98
C SER A 22 22.92 -14.11 -2.10
N LYS A 23 24.22 -13.80 -2.19
CA LYS A 23 25.28 -14.44 -1.40
C LYS A 23 25.33 -14.02 0.06
N THR A 24 24.83 -12.82 0.40
CA THR A 24 24.83 -12.33 1.79
C THR A 24 23.54 -12.71 2.52
N GLY A 25 22.49 -13.11 1.80
CA GLY A 25 21.20 -13.43 2.41
C GLY A 25 20.51 -12.22 3.05
N GLU A 26 20.93 -10.99 2.73
CA GLU A 26 20.35 -9.75 3.25
C GLU A 26 19.54 -9.00 2.18
N ILE A 27 18.25 -8.77 2.44
CA ILE A 27 17.39 -7.95 1.60
C ILE A 27 17.77 -6.47 1.80
N PRO A 28 18.38 -5.79 0.81
CA PRO A 28 18.87 -4.43 1.00
C PRO A 28 17.69 -3.47 1.15
N PHE A 29 17.80 -2.48 2.03
CA PHE A 29 16.86 -1.36 2.05
C PHE A 29 16.93 -0.60 0.71
N PRO A 30 15.78 -0.24 0.08
CA PRO A 30 14.42 -0.27 0.61
C PRO A 30 13.62 -1.54 0.25
N ASN A 31 14.21 -2.66 -0.15
CA ASN A 31 13.43 -3.83 -0.60
C ASN A 31 12.59 -4.49 0.52
N GLN A 32 12.96 -4.30 1.79
CA GLN A 32 12.09 -4.63 2.95
C GLN A 32 10.81 -3.79 3.00
N PHE A 33 10.83 -2.58 2.41
CA PHE A 33 9.64 -1.74 2.20
C PHE A 33 8.61 -2.45 1.31
N LEU A 34 9.01 -3.42 0.47
CA LEU A 34 8.05 -4.21 -0.30
C LEU A 34 7.36 -5.33 0.47
N GLY A 35 7.66 -5.54 1.75
CA GLY A 35 7.10 -6.69 2.46
C GLY A 35 7.64 -8.04 2.02
N LEU A 36 8.71 -8.05 1.22
CA LEU A 36 9.49 -9.25 0.97
C LEU A 36 10.27 -9.58 2.24
N THR A 37 10.06 -10.80 2.74
CA THR A 37 10.75 -11.34 3.90
C THR A 37 11.86 -12.32 3.50
N ASP A 38 11.80 -12.85 2.27
CA ASP A 38 12.75 -13.84 1.75
C ASP A 38 13.05 -13.61 0.25
N PHE A 39 14.28 -13.93 -0.20
CA PHE A 39 14.71 -13.82 -1.59
C PHE A 39 13.92 -14.70 -2.56
N SER A 40 13.52 -15.89 -2.13
CA SER A 40 12.76 -16.84 -2.93
C SER A 40 11.43 -16.25 -3.40
N GLN A 41 10.86 -15.32 -2.63
CA GLN A 41 9.58 -14.68 -2.96
C GLN A 41 9.66 -13.87 -4.26
N LEU A 42 10.82 -13.30 -4.64
CA LEU A 42 10.94 -12.57 -5.91
C LEU A 42 10.87 -13.45 -7.16
N ASN A 43 11.27 -14.72 -7.03
CA ASN A 43 11.28 -15.67 -8.13
C ASN A 43 10.01 -16.52 -8.16
N ASN A 44 9.37 -16.70 -7.00
CA ASN A 44 8.25 -17.62 -6.84
C ASN A 44 6.89 -16.91 -6.79
N LEU A 45 6.85 -15.60 -6.53
CA LEU A 45 5.61 -14.84 -6.49
C LEU A 45 5.43 -14.01 -7.76
N GLU A 46 4.18 -13.95 -8.18
CA GLU A 46 3.74 -13.11 -9.27
C GLU A 46 3.72 -11.62 -8.87
N LEU A 47 3.79 -10.72 -9.85
CA LEU A 47 3.92 -9.28 -9.61
C LEU A 47 2.78 -8.70 -8.76
N HIS A 48 1.53 -9.18 -8.94
CA HIS A 48 0.39 -8.71 -8.15
C HIS A 48 0.48 -9.12 -6.68
N GLN A 49 1.03 -10.31 -6.40
CA GLN A 49 1.26 -10.80 -5.03
C GLN A 49 2.34 -9.95 -4.35
N ILE A 50 3.42 -9.63 -5.06
CA ILE A 50 4.50 -8.78 -4.55
C ILE A 50 3.97 -7.36 -4.28
N CYS A 51 3.13 -6.82 -5.17
CA CYS A 51 2.47 -5.53 -4.94
C CYS A 51 1.56 -5.55 -3.71
N ALA A 52 0.83 -6.64 -3.48
CA ALA A 52 -0.03 -6.78 -2.30
C ALA A 52 0.80 -6.86 -1.00
N LEU A 53 1.86 -7.69 -0.98
CA LEU A 53 2.76 -7.80 0.17
C LEU A 53 3.39 -6.45 0.55
N ARG A 54 3.68 -5.60 -0.44
CA ARG A 54 4.16 -4.24 -0.20
C ARG A 54 3.16 -3.41 0.56
N VAL A 55 1.91 -3.37 0.10
CA VAL A 55 0.86 -2.59 0.76
C VAL A 55 0.65 -3.09 2.19
N ILE A 56 0.59 -4.43 2.37
CA ILE A 56 0.48 -5.08 3.68
C ILE A 56 1.64 -4.68 4.61
N SER A 57 2.87 -4.70 4.12
CA SER A 57 4.06 -4.34 4.92
C SER A 57 4.08 -2.87 5.30
N HIS A 58 3.72 -1.98 4.37
CA HIS A 58 3.58 -0.55 4.66
C HIS A 58 2.56 -0.31 5.77
N GLU A 59 1.40 -0.97 5.70
CA GLU A 59 0.37 -0.84 6.71
C GLU A 59 0.88 -1.32 8.09
N LYS A 60 1.50 -2.51 8.13
CA LYS A 60 2.08 -3.05 9.38
C LYS A 60 3.14 -2.12 9.96
N MET A 61 4.01 -1.56 9.12
CA MET A 61 5.02 -0.60 9.55
C MET A 61 4.39 0.68 10.10
N ALA A 62 3.39 1.23 9.38
CA ALA A 62 2.69 2.43 9.83
C ALA A 62 1.99 2.20 11.19
N ARG A 63 1.38 1.02 11.40
CA ARG A 63 0.77 0.64 12.68
C ARG A 63 1.82 0.55 13.79
N LYS A 64 2.94 -0.12 13.53
CA LYS A 64 4.06 -0.21 14.48
C LYS A 64 4.63 1.17 14.84
N MET A 65 4.76 2.06 13.86
CA MET A 65 5.21 3.44 14.10
C MET A 65 4.21 4.21 14.96
N GLN A 66 2.91 4.05 14.70
CA GLN A 66 1.84 4.65 15.50
C GLN A 66 1.87 4.14 16.95
N GLU A 67 2.02 2.82 17.15
CA GLU A 67 2.21 2.20 18.47
C GLU A 67 3.46 2.70 19.19
N SER A 68 4.50 3.07 18.44
CA SER A 68 5.73 3.66 18.97
C SER A 68 5.60 5.16 19.30
N GLY A 69 4.42 5.75 19.11
CA GLY A 69 4.13 7.16 19.43
C GLY A 69 4.37 8.14 18.28
N ALA A 70 4.57 7.67 17.04
CA ALA A 70 4.61 8.57 15.90
C ALA A 70 3.21 9.16 15.63
N ASP A 71 3.14 10.46 15.29
CA ASP A 71 1.91 11.10 14.81
C ASP A 71 1.62 10.66 13.37
N LEU A 72 1.04 9.46 13.26
CA LEU A 72 0.57 8.87 12.02
C LEU A 72 -0.95 8.71 12.06
N ARG A 73 -1.57 9.01 10.93
CA ARG A 73 -3.02 9.02 10.77
C ARG A 73 -3.40 8.18 9.58
N PHE A 74 -4.35 7.28 9.78
CA PHE A 74 -4.87 6.41 8.74
C PHE A 74 -6.14 7.00 8.15
N ILE A 75 -6.26 6.90 6.83
CA ILE A 75 -7.46 7.26 6.08
C ILE A 75 -8.00 5.99 5.46
N ASN A 76 -9.29 5.72 5.64
CA ASN A 76 -9.96 4.67 4.91
C ASN A 76 -10.36 5.20 3.53
N TYR A 77 -9.71 4.71 2.48
CA TYR A 77 -9.96 5.17 1.11
C TYR A 77 -11.40 4.92 0.66
N GLU A 78 -12.03 3.82 1.05
CA GLU A 78 -13.43 3.56 0.69
C GLU A 78 -14.38 4.57 1.31
N ASN A 79 -14.16 4.91 2.58
CA ASN A 79 -14.94 5.93 3.27
C ASN A 79 -14.66 7.30 2.66
N LEU A 80 -13.40 7.61 2.33
CA LEU A 80 -13.02 8.84 1.67
C LEU A 80 -13.78 9.01 0.34
N VAL A 81 -13.90 7.94 -0.46
CA VAL A 81 -14.63 8.00 -1.74
C VAL A 81 -16.14 8.16 -1.52
N LYS A 82 -16.71 7.60 -0.46
CA LYS A 82 -18.15 7.68 -0.15
C LYS A 82 -18.56 9.00 0.50
N ASP A 83 -17.73 9.52 1.40
CA ASP A 83 -17.96 10.74 2.19
C ASP A 83 -16.61 11.36 2.59
N GLN A 84 -16.09 12.22 1.71
CA GLN A 84 -14.80 12.89 1.91
C GLN A 84 -14.79 13.71 3.19
N PHE A 85 -15.86 14.47 3.45
CA PHE A 85 -15.91 15.39 4.59
C PHE A 85 -15.88 14.65 5.93
N SER A 86 -16.69 13.60 6.06
CA SER A 86 -16.72 12.78 7.27
C SER A 86 -15.39 12.08 7.50
N GLU A 87 -14.77 11.53 6.45
CA GLU A 87 -13.48 10.85 6.61
C GLU A 87 -12.34 11.83 6.96
N TYR A 88 -12.26 12.99 6.31
CA TYR A 88 -11.28 14.03 6.69
C TYR A 88 -11.46 14.51 8.13
N SER A 89 -12.71 14.69 8.57
CA SER A 89 -13.02 15.15 9.93
C SER A 89 -12.56 14.18 11.02
N LYS A 90 -12.35 12.89 10.70
CA LYS A 90 -11.80 11.90 11.64
C LYS A 90 -10.28 11.97 11.75
N VAL A 91 -9.62 12.48 10.72
CA VAL A 91 -8.16 12.57 10.64
C VAL A 91 -7.66 13.75 11.46
N PHE A 92 -8.39 14.86 11.46
CA PHE A 92 -7.97 16.08 12.14
C PHE A 92 -8.68 16.23 13.48
N THR A 93 -7.94 16.72 14.49
CA THR A 93 -8.54 17.14 15.74
C THR A 93 -9.40 18.40 15.52
N PRO A 94 -10.39 18.68 16.40
CA PRO A 94 -11.20 19.89 16.28
C PRO A 94 -10.36 21.19 16.25
N THR A 95 -9.28 21.24 17.01
CA THR A 95 -8.37 22.39 17.05
C THR A 95 -7.64 22.58 15.71
N GLU A 96 -7.22 21.48 15.07
CA GLU A 96 -6.58 21.53 13.75
C GLU A 96 -7.55 21.97 12.68
N LEU A 97 -8.79 21.46 12.68
CA LEU A 97 -9.82 21.89 11.74
C LEU A 97 -10.08 23.40 11.84
N VAL A 98 -10.14 23.94 13.07
CA VAL A 98 -10.27 25.39 13.28
C VAL A 98 -9.05 26.15 12.72
N SER A 99 -7.84 25.62 12.91
CA SER A 99 -6.61 26.25 12.41
C SER A 99 -6.46 26.21 10.89
N LEU A 100 -6.97 25.16 10.25
CA LEU A 100 -6.94 24.97 8.79
C LEU A 100 -7.95 25.87 8.08
N GLY A 101 -8.96 26.37 8.79
CA GLY A 101 -9.98 27.27 8.25
C GLY A 101 -11.06 26.54 7.45
N GLU A 102 -11.74 27.27 6.58
CA GLU A 102 -12.82 26.72 5.76
C GLU A 102 -12.29 25.69 4.75
N PHE A 103 -12.78 24.47 4.86
CA PHE A 103 -12.52 23.39 3.90
C PHE A 103 -13.62 23.36 2.84
N SER A 104 -13.21 23.28 1.58
CA SER A 104 -14.11 23.00 0.46
C SER A 104 -13.56 21.86 -0.38
N ILE A 105 -14.46 20.99 -0.84
CA ILE A 105 -14.11 19.92 -1.77
C ILE A 105 -13.92 20.53 -3.14
N VAL A 106 -12.69 20.49 -3.66
CA VAL A 106 -12.35 20.98 -5.00
C VAL A 106 -12.55 19.89 -6.05
N GLU A 107 -12.39 18.63 -5.67
CA GLU A 107 -12.53 17.46 -6.53
C GLU A 107 -13.30 16.36 -5.80
N GLU A 108 -14.43 15.97 -6.39
CA GLU A 108 -15.24 14.87 -5.89
C GLU A 108 -14.61 13.53 -6.27
N SER A 109 -14.61 12.60 -5.33
CA SER A 109 -14.13 11.25 -5.57
C SER A 109 -15.10 10.49 -6.48
N SER A 110 -14.58 9.89 -7.55
CA SER A 110 -15.36 9.00 -8.41
C SER A 110 -15.55 7.63 -7.72
N PRO A 111 -16.80 7.17 -7.48
CA PRO A 111 -17.06 5.84 -6.90
C PRO A 111 -16.46 4.68 -7.71
N ASP A 112 -16.31 4.86 -9.03
CA ASP A 112 -15.72 3.87 -9.93
C ASP A 112 -14.25 3.61 -9.60
N SER A 113 -13.56 4.55 -8.93
CA SER A 113 -12.19 4.36 -8.48
C SER A 113 -12.01 3.12 -7.60
N LEU A 114 -13.05 2.75 -6.83
CA LEU A 114 -13.05 1.57 -5.97
C LEU A 114 -13.00 0.26 -6.75
N ASN A 115 -13.35 0.28 -8.04
CA ASN A 115 -13.37 -0.91 -8.90
C ASN A 115 -12.27 -0.90 -9.97
N LYS A 116 -11.45 0.16 -10.09
CA LYS A 116 -10.39 0.27 -11.11
C LYS A 116 -9.41 -0.91 -11.13
N TYR A 117 -9.19 -1.58 -10.00
CA TYR A 117 -8.32 -2.75 -9.96
C TYR A 117 -8.82 -3.90 -10.86
N LYS A 118 -10.13 -3.99 -11.11
CA LYS A 118 -10.75 -5.01 -11.98
C LYS A 118 -10.46 -4.79 -13.47
N GLU A 119 -10.01 -3.59 -13.85
CA GLU A 119 -9.57 -3.30 -15.22
C GLU A 119 -8.19 -3.91 -15.53
N VAL A 120 -7.43 -4.25 -14.48
CA VAL A 120 -6.03 -4.70 -14.59
C VAL A 120 -5.85 -6.13 -14.09
N LEU A 121 -6.57 -6.53 -13.04
CA LEU A 121 -6.44 -7.84 -12.40
C LEU A 121 -7.57 -8.76 -12.83
N THR A 122 -7.21 -10.02 -13.09
CA THR A 122 -8.18 -11.10 -13.26
C THR A 122 -8.79 -11.51 -11.91
N ASP A 123 -9.97 -12.14 -11.93
CA ASP A 123 -10.63 -12.66 -10.72
C ASP A 123 -9.76 -13.61 -9.91
N LYS A 124 -8.93 -14.41 -10.60
CA LYS A 124 -7.94 -15.29 -9.95
C LYS A 124 -6.90 -14.48 -9.17
N GLN A 125 -6.31 -13.47 -9.79
CA GLN A 125 -5.31 -12.61 -9.15
C GLN A 125 -5.93 -11.83 -7.98
N ILE A 126 -7.17 -11.36 -8.13
CA ILE A 126 -7.90 -10.71 -7.03
C ILE A 126 -8.06 -11.67 -5.85
N SER A 127 -8.45 -12.91 -6.11
CA SER A 127 -8.61 -13.94 -5.07
C SER A 127 -7.29 -14.24 -4.35
N GLU A 128 -6.19 -14.34 -5.09
CA GLU A 128 -4.84 -14.55 -4.52
C GLU A 128 -4.39 -13.36 -3.65
N VAL A 129 -4.72 -12.12 -4.05
CA VAL A 129 -4.46 -10.93 -3.22
C VAL A 129 -5.28 -10.95 -1.93
N LEU A 130 -6.57 -11.28 -2.01
CA LEU A 130 -7.45 -11.34 -0.84
C LEU A 130 -6.99 -12.41 0.15
N GLU A 131 -6.49 -13.55 -0.34
CA GLU A 131 -5.91 -14.59 0.51
C GLU A 131 -4.67 -14.08 1.26
N LEU A 132 -3.76 -13.38 0.57
CA LEU A 132 -2.58 -12.79 1.20
C LEU A 132 -2.94 -11.77 2.28
N VAL A 133 -3.93 -10.90 2.04
CA VAL A 133 -4.41 -9.93 3.03
C VAL A 133 -4.94 -10.66 4.26
N LYS A 134 -5.80 -11.67 4.07
CA LYS A 134 -6.36 -12.49 5.16
C LYS A 134 -5.26 -13.17 5.99
N LEU A 135 -4.27 -13.78 5.33
CA LEU A 135 -3.14 -14.44 6.00
C LEU A 135 -2.25 -13.45 6.76
N SER A 136 -2.25 -12.19 6.36
CA SER A 136 -1.44 -11.16 7.00
C SER A 136 -2.02 -10.67 8.34
N GLY A 137 -3.25 -11.02 8.68
CA GLY A 137 -3.94 -10.58 9.91
C GLY A 137 -4.41 -9.13 9.86
N LEU A 138 -4.57 -8.58 8.66
CA LEU A 138 -5.22 -7.29 8.39
C LEU A 138 -6.70 -7.49 8.05
#